data_AF-M3FIZ0-F1
#
_entry.id   AF-M3FIZ0-F1
#
_cell.length_a   1.000
_cell.length_b   1.000
_cell.length_c   1.000
_cell.angle_alpha   90.00
_cell.angle_beta   90.00
_cell.angle_gamma   90.00
#
_symmetry.space_group_name_H-M   'P 1'
#
loop_
_entity.id
_entity.type
_entity.pdbx_description
1 polymer ?
#
loop_
_entity_poly.entity_id
_entity_poly.type
_entity_poly.pdbx_seq_one_letter_code
_entity_poly.pdbx_strand_id
1 'polypeptide(L)'
;MAEKVAMTGKPVILSTGLVNYGELEKVIKIFKKAGNNKFIILHCNSIYPVPNERVHLPLMETYKQMFRCIVGFSDHTSSIYGAIAAVSRGAKVIEKHFSLSKKFDSPDAPFSIEPDEFKSMVQGIRAAELMVIPNTRIEVEQEESKFKERIRTRLILLKPKKAGDTLQKEDFKFLRAPNGVDCSDLEMVLGSKLLIDKNENDLLMRSDLIL
;
A
#
# COMPACT_ATOMS: atom_id res chain seq x y z
N MET A 1 29.41 26.64 -3.81
CA MET A 1 28.61 26.10 -4.94
C MET A 1 27.12 26.19 -4.66
N ALA A 2 26.61 25.62 -3.56
CA ALA A 2 25.18 25.62 -3.22
C ALA A 2 24.52 27.02 -3.24
N GLU A 3 25.19 28.06 -2.72
CA GLU A 3 24.68 29.45 -2.76
C GLU A 3 24.45 29.95 -4.18
N LYS A 4 25.43 29.74 -5.07
CA LYS A 4 25.33 30.12 -6.49
C LYS A 4 24.17 29.40 -7.19
N VAL A 5 23.99 28.10 -6.90
CA VAL A 5 22.88 27.30 -7.46
C VAL A 5 21.54 27.78 -6.92
N ALA A 6 21.44 28.03 -5.61
CA ALA A 6 20.22 28.51 -4.97
C ALA A 6 19.76 29.86 -5.54
N MET A 7 20.69 30.78 -5.77
CA MET A 7 20.44 32.10 -6.39
C MET A 7 19.90 32.04 -7.83
N THR A 8 20.00 30.90 -8.52
CA THR A 8 19.42 30.78 -9.87
C THR A 8 17.89 30.79 -9.87
N GLY A 9 17.25 30.52 -8.73
CA GLY A 9 15.79 30.41 -8.60
C GLY A 9 15.14 29.23 -9.35
N LYS A 10 15.95 28.38 -9.99
CA LYS A 10 15.49 27.19 -10.71
C LYS A 10 15.19 26.05 -9.72
N PRO A 11 14.29 25.11 -10.09
CA PRO A 11 14.16 23.86 -9.35
C PRO A 11 15.48 23.08 -9.30
N VAL A 12 15.77 22.46 -8.16
CA VAL A 12 17.03 21.71 -7.94
C VAL A 12 16.74 20.33 -7.36
N ILE A 13 17.43 19.33 -7.89
CA ILE A 13 17.47 17.97 -7.35
C ILE A 13 18.74 17.83 -6.52
N LEU A 14 18.60 17.45 -5.25
CA LEU A 14 19.67 17.32 -4.27
C LEU A 14 19.83 15.86 -3.85
N SER A 15 20.84 15.18 -4.39
CA SER A 15 21.22 13.82 -3.94
C SER A 15 21.96 13.87 -2.60
N THR A 16 21.66 12.93 -1.70
CA THR A 16 22.14 12.96 -0.30
C THR A 16 23.23 11.93 0.02
N GLY A 17 23.82 11.31 -1.00
CA GLY A 17 24.96 10.41 -0.82
C GLY A 17 26.13 11.15 -0.16
N LEU A 18 26.80 10.48 0.78
CA LEU A 18 27.93 11.02 1.56
C LEU A 18 27.60 12.21 2.48
N VAL A 19 26.32 12.53 2.70
CA VAL A 19 25.88 13.68 3.49
C VAL A 19 25.11 13.21 4.72
N ASN A 20 25.50 13.69 5.91
CA ASN A 20 24.71 13.48 7.12
C ASN A 20 23.62 14.55 7.30
N TYR A 21 22.71 14.37 8.25
CA TYR A 21 21.58 15.30 8.44
C TYR A 21 22.01 16.75 8.73
N GLY A 22 23.08 16.96 9.50
CA GLY A 22 23.56 18.30 9.83
C GLY A 22 24.14 19.03 8.63
N GLU A 23 24.83 18.32 7.75
CA GLU A 23 25.34 18.85 6.49
C GLU A 23 24.22 19.15 5.51
N LEU A 24 23.25 18.25 5.36
CA LEU A 24 22.06 18.46 4.54
C LEU A 24 21.27 19.69 5.02
N GLU A 25 21.08 19.83 6.33
CA GLU A 25 20.38 20.98 6.91
C GLU A 25 21.07 22.31 6.57
N LYS A 26 22.41 22.35 6.58
CA LYS A 26 23.17 23.55 6.15
C LYS A 26 22.88 23.90 4.69
N VAL A 27 22.83 22.91 3.80
CA VAL A 27 22.48 23.11 2.39
C VAL A 27 21.05 23.63 2.25
N ILE A 28 20.08 23.03 2.95
CA ILE A 28 18.69 23.49 2.90
C ILE A 28 18.54 24.92 3.46
N LYS A 29 19.30 25.29 4.49
CA LYS A 29 19.34 26.67 5.02
C LYS A 29 19.85 27.66 3.97
N ILE A 30 20.84 27.29 3.17
CA ILE A 30 21.33 28.13 2.05
C ILE A 30 20.20 28.37 1.04
N PHE A 31 19.49 27.33 0.63
CA PHE A 31 18.37 27.43 -0.31
C PHE A 31 17.24 28.33 0.21
N LYS A 32 16.85 28.13 1.48
CA LYS A 32 15.84 28.97 2.14
C LYS A 32 16.25 30.44 2.24
N LYS A 33 17.51 30.72 2.61
CA LYS A 33 18.05 32.09 2.68
C LYS A 33 18.04 32.80 1.32
N ALA A 34 18.28 32.06 0.23
CA ALA A 34 18.21 32.59 -1.13
C ALA A 34 16.76 32.74 -1.65
N GLY A 35 15.74 32.38 -0.86
CA GLY A 35 14.33 32.39 -1.29
C GLY A 35 13.97 31.28 -2.28
N ASN A 36 14.84 30.28 -2.48
CA ASN A 36 14.61 29.18 -3.41
C ASN A 36 14.19 27.91 -2.66
N ASN A 37 12.88 27.70 -2.50
CA ASN A 37 12.30 26.51 -1.87
C ASN A 37 11.95 25.40 -2.88
N LYS A 38 12.38 25.52 -4.15
CA LYS A 38 12.06 24.59 -5.22
C LYS A 38 13.10 23.48 -5.27
N PHE A 39 13.16 22.65 -4.24
CA PHE A 39 14.10 21.52 -4.21
C PHE A 39 13.41 20.18 -3.96
N ILE A 40 13.99 19.15 -4.55
CA ILE A 40 13.66 17.73 -4.34
C ILE A 40 14.88 17.09 -3.70
N ILE A 41 14.67 16.27 -2.67
CA ILE A 41 15.76 15.51 -2.04
C ILE A 41 15.72 14.08 -2.57
N LEU A 42 16.81 13.61 -3.17
CA LEU A 42 16.98 12.20 -3.55
C LEU A 42 17.77 11.49 -2.46
N HIS A 43 17.13 10.52 -1.82
CA HIS A 43 17.85 9.54 -1.02
C HIS A 43 18.77 8.72 -1.93
N CYS A 44 20.03 8.54 -1.55
CA CYS A 44 20.94 7.64 -2.24
C CYS A 44 22.11 7.21 -1.35
N ASN A 45 22.76 6.12 -1.76
CA ASN A 45 23.98 5.63 -1.16
C ASN A 45 25.08 5.67 -2.22
N SER A 46 26.24 6.26 -1.89
CA SER A 46 27.40 6.31 -2.78
C SER A 46 28.25 5.03 -2.62
N ILE A 47 27.63 3.89 -2.87
CA ILE A 47 28.22 2.54 -2.92
C ILE A 47 27.82 1.97 -4.29
N TYR A 48 28.75 1.41 -5.05
CA TYR A 48 28.53 1.14 -6.47
C TYR A 48 29.00 -0.29 -6.82
N PRO A 49 28.11 -1.30 -6.91
CA PRO A 49 26.68 -1.24 -6.61
C PRO A 49 26.37 -1.24 -5.10
N VAL A 50 25.24 -0.65 -4.69
CA VAL A 50 24.72 -0.72 -3.32
C VAL A 50 24.09 -2.11 -3.11
N PRO A 51 24.45 -2.86 -2.05
CA PRO A 51 23.69 -4.02 -1.62
C PRO A 51 22.28 -3.63 -1.15
N ASN A 52 21.25 -4.41 -1.46
CA ASN A 52 19.85 -4.07 -1.18
C ASN A 52 19.60 -3.74 0.31
N GLU A 53 20.24 -4.47 1.23
CA GLU A 53 20.15 -4.29 2.67
C GLU A 53 20.76 -2.97 3.20
N ARG A 54 21.55 -2.28 2.36
CA ARG A 54 22.16 -0.98 2.67
C ARG A 54 21.39 0.20 2.09
N VAL A 55 20.32 -0.04 1.34
CA VAL A 55 19.56 1.02 0.66
C VAL A 55 18.80 1.90 1.66
N HIS A 56 18.20 1.35 2.72
CA HIS A 56 17.49 2.15 3.74
C HIS A 56 16.43 3.14 3.20
N LEU A 57 15.54 2.69 2.30
CA LEU A 57 14.44 3.51 1.75
C LEU A 57 13.56 4.28 2.77
N PRO A 58 13.36 3.84 4.04
CA PRO A 58 12.66 4.65 5.03
C PRO A 58 13.24 6.05 5.28
N LEU A 59 14.51 6.29 4.96
CA LEU A 59 15.14 7.62 5.07
C LEU A 59 14.44 8.70 4.23
N MET A 60 13.78 8.33 3.13
CA MET A 60 12.98 9.27 2.34
C MET A 60 11.85 9.90 3.16
N GLU A 61 11.18 9.11 4.01
CA GLU A 61 10.12 9.65 4.87
C GLU A 61 10.71 10.60 5.92
N THR A 62 11.88 10.27 6.48
CA THR A 62 12.63 11.16 7.37
C THR A 62 12.93 12.51 6.69
N TYR A 63 13.46 12.51 5.46
CA TYR A 63 13.74 13.75 4.72
C TYR A 63 12.47 14.56 4.44
N LYS A 64 11.39 13.89 4.04
CA LYS A 64 10.09 14.52 3.80
C LYS A 64 9.55 15.20 5.06
N GLN A 65 9.65 14.56 6.22
CA GLN A 65 9.21 15.11 7.50
C GLN A 65 10.09 16.28 7.97
N MET A 66 11.41 16.12 7.93
CA MET A 66 12.37 17.13 8.38
C MET A 66 12.35 18.40 7.53
N PHE A 67 12.32 18.23 6.20
CA PHE A 67 12.51 19.34 5.27
C PHE A 67 11.23 19.80 4.57
N ARG A 68 10.11 19.08 4.75
CA ARG A 68 8.80 19.38 4.14
C ARG A 68 8.90 19.56 2.63
N CYS A 69 9.64 18.68 1.97
CA CYS A 69 9.90 18.73 0.53
C CYS A 69 9.43 17.46 -0.18
N ILE A 70 9.45 17.51 -1.52
CA ILE A 70 9.32 16.31 -2.34
C ILE A 70 10.59 15.47 -2.14
N VAL A 71 10.41 14.16 -2.09
CA VAL A 71 11.50 13.20 -1.98
C VAL A 71 11.49 12.25 -3.17
N GLY A 72 12.67 11.73 -3.49
CA GLY A 72 12.87 10.72 -4.50
C GLY A 72 14.01 9.79 -4.11
N PHE A 73 14.39 8.92 -5.04
CA PHE A 73 15.42 7.93 -4.86
C PHE A 73 16.36 7.91 -6.07
N SER A 74 17.67 8.03 -5.82
CA SER A 74 18.70 7.73 -6.81
C SER A 74 19.31 6.38 -6.50
N ASP A 75 19.05 5.42 -7.39
CA ASP A 75 19.29 4.01 -7.17
C ASP A 75 20.60 3.55 -7.81
N HIS A 76 21.55 3.11 -6.99
CA HIS A 76 22.80 2.49 -7.44
C HIS A 76 22.88 0.99 -7.11
N THR A 77 21.74 0.34 -6.86
CA THR A 77 21.67 -1.14 -6.85
C THR A 77 21.83 -1.68 -8.27
N SER A 78 22.19 -2.95 -8.42
CA SER A 78 22.31 -3.61 -9.75
C SER A 78 20.98 -4.02 -10.38
N SER A 79 19.86 -3.86 -9.67
CA SER A 79 18.53 -4.33 -10.08
C SER A 79 17.51 -3.20 -10.19
N ILE A 80 16.30 -3.49 -10.63
CA ILE A 80 15.20 -2.52 -10.75
C ILE A 80 14.33 -2.42 -9.47
N TYR A 81 14.52 -3.31 -8.51
CA TYR A 81 13.60 -3.47 -7.38
C TYR A 81 13.63 -2.28 -6.42
N GLY A 82 14.80 -1.68 -6.20
CA GLY A 82 14.95 -0.50 -5.35
C GLY A 82 14.10 0.66 -5.84
N ALA A 83 14.21 0.99 -7.13
CA ALA A 83 13.40 1.99 -7.82
C ALA A 83 11.89 1.76 -7.65
N ILE A 84 11.40 0.53 -7.85
CA ILE A 84 9.98 0.19 -7.73
C ILE A 84 9.52 0.32 -6.27
N ALA A 85 10.28 -0.23 -5.32
CA ALA A 85 9.96 -0.17 -3.90
C ALA A 85 10.00 1.26 -3.33
N ALA A 86 10.82 2.14 -3.90
CA ALA A 86 10.88 3.54 -3.48
C ALA A 86 9.55 4.27 -3.71
N VAL A 87 8.84 3.96 -4.80
CA VAL A 87 7.53 4.54 -5.12
C VAL A 87 6.49 4.20 -4.05
N SER A 88 6.48 2.96 -3.55
CA SER A 88 5.55 2.56 -2.49
C SER A 88 5.82 3.25 -1.16
N ARG A 89 7.03 3.82 -1.00
CA ARG A 89 7.43 4.66 0.13
C ARG A 89 7.32 6.17 -0.14
N GLY A 90 6.64 6.55 -1.21
CA GLY A 90 6.32 7.95 -1.50
C GLY A 90 7.35 8.71 -2.33
N ALA A 91 8.35 8.04 -2.91
CA ALA A 91 9.24 8.67 -3.88
C ALA A 91 8.43 9.25 -5.06
N LYS A 92 8.79 10.47 -5.48
CA LYS A 92 8.18 11.17 -6.65
C LYS A 92 9.15 11.36 -7.80
N VAL A 93 10.43 11.07 -7.58
CA VAL A 93 11.49 11.10 -8.58
C VAL A 93 12.33 9.84 -8.40
N ILE A 94 12.61 9.14 -9.50
CA ILE A 94 13.51 7.99 -9.54
C ILE A 94 14.64 8.31 -10.52
N GLU A 95 15.87 8.12 -10.07
CA GLU A 95 17.08 8.22 -10.88
C GLU A 95 17.78 6.86 -10.91
N LYS A 96 18.24 6.45 -12.09
CA LYS A 96 18.89 5.15 -12.33
C LYS A 96 19.92 5.28 -13.44
N HIS A 97 21.08 4.68 -13.28
CA HIS A 97 22.07 4.61 -14.34
C HIS A 97 21.56 3.73 -15.49
N PHE A 98 21.80 4.16 -16.71
CA PHE A 98 21.31 3.53 -17.93
C PHE A 98 22.46 3.35 -18.91
N SER A 99 22.54 2.17 -19.53
CA SER A 99 23.49 1.90 -20.61
C SER A 99 22.76 1.24 -21.78
N LEU A 100 23.15 1.57 -23.01
CA LEU A 100 22.68 0.86 -24.20
C LEU A 100 23.16 -0.59 -24.23
N SER A 101 24.30 -0.88 -23.58
CA SER A 101 24.73 -2.25 -23.29
C SER A 101 25.70 -2.29 -22.11
N LYS A 102 25.53 -3.28 -21.23
CA LYS A 102 26.45 -3.65 -20.16
C LYS A 102 27.78 -4.21 -20.68
N LYS A 103 27.90 -4.47 -21.99
CA LYS A 103 29.16 -4.85 -22.64
C LYS A 103 30.10 -3.67 -22.84
N PHE A 104 29.62 -2.44 -22.74
CA PHE A 104 30.50 -1.27 -22.80
C PHE A 104 31.35 -1.22 -21.54
N ASP A 105 32.66 -1.05 -21.73
CA ASP A 105 33.59 -0.85 -20.64
C ASP A 105 33.35 0.53 -20.03
N SER A 106 32.73 0.53 -18.86
CA SER A 106 32.38 1.73 -18.11
C SER A 106 32.45 1.41 -16.62
N PRO A 107 33.01 2.33 -15.80
CA PRO A 107 33.01 2.17 -14.35
C PRO A 107 31.60 2.05 -13.76
N ASP A 108 30.58 2.53 -14.49
CA ASP A 108 29.18 2.51 -14.06
C ASP A 108 28.41 1.26 -14.51
N ALA A 109 29.02 0.42 -15.36
CA ALA A 109 28.38 -0.78 -15.89
C ALA A 109 27.79 -1.73 -14.80
N PRO A 110 28.42 -1.92 -13.61
CA PRO A 110 27.90 -2.85 -12.60
C PRO A 110 26.53 -2.50 -12.00
N PHE A 111 26.09 -1.26 -12.13
CA PHE A 111 24.82 -0.75 -11.56
C PHE A 111 23.95 0.00 -12.58
N SER A 112 24.39 0.05 -13.84
CA SER A 112 23.57 0.52 -14.96
C SER A 112 22.59 -0.56 -15.40
N ILE A 113 21.41 -0.15 -15.86
CA ILE A 113 20.42 -1.06 -16.47
C ILE A 113 20.31 -0.83 -17.98
N GLU A 114 19.97 -1.88 -18.72
CA GLU A 114 19.79 -1.86 -20.17
C GLU A 114 18.35 -1.44 -20.58
N PRO A 115 18.07 -1.18 -21.87
CA PRO A 115 16.75 -0.76 -22.35
C PRO A 115 15.56 -1.61 -21.86
N ASP A 116 15.68 -2.93 -21.89
CA ASP A 116 14.61 -3.84 -21.49
C ASP A 116 14.37 -3.83 -19.97
N GLU A 117 15.44 -3.72 -19.19
CA GLU A 117 15.38 -3.57 -17.74
C GLU A 117 14.77 -2.21 -17.37
N PHE A 118 15.13 -1.13 -18.07
CA PHE A 118 14.55 0.19 -17.85
C PHE A 118 13.06 0.22 -18.17
N LYS A 119 12.64 -0.41 -19.28
CA LYS A 119 11.23 -0.59 -19.61
C LYS A 119 10.50 -1.35 -18.50
N SER A 120 11.08 -2.44 -18.01
CA SER A 120 10.53 -3.25 -16.92
C SER A 120 10.43 -2.45 -15.61
N MET A 121 11.44 -1.63 -15.30
CA MET A 121 11.43 -0.72 -14.16
C MET A 121 10.28 0.29 -14.25
N VAL A 122 10.11 0.94 -15.41
CA VAL A 122 9.02 1.91 -15.63
C VAL A 122 7.65 1.23 -15.50
N GLN A 123 7.46 0.04 -16.08
CA GLN A 123 6.22 -0.73 -15.92
C GLN A 123 5.94 -1.06 -14.45
N GLY A 124 6.96 -1.52 -13.72
CA GLY A 124 6.86 -1.79 -12.29
C GLY A 124 6.53 -0.55 -11.47
N ILE A 125 7.13 0.60 -11.79
CA ILE A 125 6.80 1.89 -11.17
C ILE A 125 5.33 2.25 -11.40
N ARG A 126 4.82 2.14 -12.63
CA ARG A 126 3.41 2.45 -12.93
C ARG A 126 2.44 1.52 -12.22
N ALA A 127 2.78 0.24 -12.09
CA ALA A 127 2.00 -0.69 -11.29
C ALA A 127 2.01 -0.31 -9.80
N ALA A 128 3.19 0.01 -9.25
CA ALA A 128 3.34 0.39 -7.84
C ALA A 128 2.57 1.68 -7.51
N GLU A 129 2.52 2.66 -8.41
CA GLU A 129 1.71 3.89 -8.26
C GLU A 129 0.22 3.59 -8.05
N LEU A 130 -0.33 2.62 -8.79
CA LEU A 130 -1.72 2.19 -8.64
C LEU A 130 -1.95 1.43 -7.33
N MET A 131 -0.99 0.60 -6.92
CA MET A 131 -1.08 -0.22 -5.69
C MET A 131 -1.04 0.59 -4.39
N VAL A 132 -0.52 1.81 -4.43
CA VAL A 132 -0.42 2.67 -3.23
C VAL A 132 -1.50 3.75 -3.14
N ILE A 133 -2.50 3.71 -4.02
CA ILE A 133 -3.68 4.56 -3.89
C ILE A 133 -4.37 4.20 -2.56
N PRO A 134 -4.54 5.16 -1.62
CA PRO A 134 -5.15 4.86 -0.33
C PRO A 134 -6.57 4.36 -0.49
N ASN A 135 -6.88 3.24 0.15
CA ASN A 135 -8.25 2.77 0.37
C ASN A 135 -8.47 2.66 1.88
N THR A 136 -9.37 3.49 2.41
CA THR A 136 -9.71 3.51 3.85
C THR A 136 -10.55 2.30 4.27
N ARG A 137 -11.06 1.52 3.30
CA ARG A 137 -11.94 0.36 3.48
C ARG A 137 -13.14 0.67 4.36
N ILE A 138 -13.64 1.92 4.30
CA ILE A 138 -14.91 2.33 4.93
C ILE A 138 -16.03 1.43 4.41
N GLU A 139 -16.00 1.10 3.12
CA GLU A 139 -16.79 0.05 2.51
C GLU A 139 -15.88 -1.01 1.87
N VAL A 140 -16.38 -2.25 1.80
CA VAL A 140 -15.73 -3.30 1.00
C VAL A 140 -16.01 -3.06 -0.48
N GLU A 141 -15.05 -3.41 -1.34
CA GLU A 141 -15.23 -3.30 -2.79
C GLU A 141 -16.43 -4.12 -3.27
N GLN A 142 -17.10 -3.70 -4.35
CA GLN A 142 -18.36 -4.31 -4.77
C GLN A 142 -18.20 -5.81 -5.09
N GLU A 143 -17.09 -6.17 -5.72
CA GLU A 143 -16.70 -7.54 -6.04
C GLU A 143 -16.49 -8.36 -4.76
N GLU A 144 -15.80 -7.80 -3.76
CA GLU A 144 -15.64 -8.43 -2.44
C GLU A 144 -16.98 -8.55 -1.70
N SER A 145 -17.85 -7.56 -1.78
CA SER A 145 -19.16 -7.55 -1.12
C SER A 145 -20.06 -8.67 -1.65
N LYS A 146 -20.12 -8.83 -2.97
CA LYS A 146 -20.85 -9.95 -3.62
C LYS A 146 -20.29 -11.30 -3.19
N PHE A 147 -18.97 -11.41 -3.14
CA PHE A 147 -18.31 -12.64 -2.67
C PHE A 147 -18.62 -12.91 -1.19
N LYS A 148 -18.55 -11.88 -0.34
CA LYS A 148 -18.87 -11.92 1.09
C LYS A 148 -20.27 -12.45 1.33
N GLU A 149 -21.29 -11.91 0.65
CA GLU A 149 -22.68 -12.38 0.82
C GLU A 149 -22.86 -13.86 0.49
N ARG A 150 -22.13 -14.37 -0.52
CA ARG A 150 -22.17 -15.78 -0.92
C ARG A 150 -21.51 -16.71 0.09
N ILE A 151 -20.47 -16.26 0.80
CA ILE A 151 -19.69 -17.08 1.73
C ILE A 151 -20.03 -16.83 3.20
N ARG A 152 -20.99 -15.94 3.49
CA ARG A 152 -21.46 -15.69 4.85
C ARG A 152 -22.01 -16.96 5.46
N THR A 153 -21.69 -17.13 6.73
CA THR A 153 -22.23 -18.19 7.56
C THR A 153 -23.58 -17.77 8.09
N ARG A 154 -24.59 -18.62 7.94
CA ARG A 154 -25.98 -18.33 8.26
C ARG A 154 -26.47 -19.26 9.36
N LEU A 155 -27.54 -18.84 10.03
CA LEU A 155 -28.25 -19.64 11.01
C LEU A 155 -29.13 -20.66 10.29
N ILE A 156 -28.84 -21.94 10.51
CA ILE A 156 -29.59 -23.08 9.94
C ILE A 156 -30.12 -23.92 11.08
N LEU A 157 -31.39 -24.30 11.03
CA LEU A 157 -31.99 -25.12 12.08
C LEU A 157 -31.38 -26.53 12.13
N LEU A 158 -31.01 -26.97 13.32
CA LEU A 158 -30.52 -28.32 13.63
C LEU A 158 -31.65 -29.35 13.77
N LYS A 159 -32.88 -28.89 13.99
CA LYS A 159 -34.06 -29.74 14.16
C LYS A 159 -35.33 -28.95 13.79
N PRO A 160 -36.45 -29.62 13.47
CA PRO A 160 -37.70 -28.93 13.19
C PRO A 160 -38.20 -28.09 14.37
N LYS A 161 -38.87 -26.98 14.07
CA LYS A 161 -39.48 -26.04 15.04
C LYS A 161 -40.87 -25.63 14.54
N LYS A 162 -41.81 -25.49 15.46
CA LYS A 162 -43.19 -25.08 15.18
C LYS A 162 -43.37 -23.57 15.33
N ALA A 163 -44.36 -23.03 14.64
CA ALA A 163 -44.80 -21.66 14.85
C ALA A 163 -45.10 -21.42 16.35
N GLY A 164 -44.59 -20.32 16.89
CA GLY A 164 -44.67 -19.96 18.30
C GLY A 164 -43.52 -20.45 19.17
N ASP A 165 -42.68 -21.38 18.68
CA ASP A 165 -41.51 -21.86 19.43
C ASP A 165 -40.48 -20.74 19.60
N THR A 166 -39.89 -20.67 20.80
CA THR A 166 -38.76 -19.79 21.09
C THR A 166 -37.45 -20.39 20.56
N LEU A 167 -36.62 -19.55 19.95
CA LEU A 167 -35.31 -19.93 19.40
C LEU A 167 -34.21 -19.84 20.45
N GLN A 168 -33.42 -20.91 20.56
CA GLN A 168 -32.28 -21.03 21.45
C GLN A 168 -31.01 -21.32 20.65
N LYS A 169 -29.85 -21.19 21.29
CA LYS A 169 -28.55 -21.32 20.61
C LYS A 169 -28.33 -22.72 20.06
N GLU A 170 -28.80 -23.73 20.80
CA GLU A 170 -28.68 -25.15 20.48
C GLU A 170 -29.57 -25.57 19.31
N ASP A 171 -30.49 -24.69 18.87
CA ASP A 171 -31.34 -24.93 17.72
C ASP A 171 -30.62 -24.68 16.39
N PHE A 172 -29.41 -24.10 16.41
CA PHE A 172 -28.71 -23.68 15.19
C PHE A 172 -27.39 -24.41 14.95
N LYS A 173 -27.14 -24.68 13.67
CA LYS A 173 -25.81 -24.88 13.13
C LYS A 173 -25.44 -23.73 12.19
N PHE A 174 -24.14 -23.59 11.97
CA PHE A 174 -23.55 -22.46 11.28
C PHE A 174 -22.91 -22.97 9.98
N LEU A 175 -23.60 -22.80 8.86
CA LEU A 175 -23.09 -23.21 7.55
C LEU A 175 -23.14 -22.04 6.57
N ARG A 176 -22.30 -22.09 5.54
CA ARG A 176 -22.34 -21.12 4.46
C ARG A 176 -23.63 -21.28 3.67
N ALA A 177 -24.35 -20.19 3.47
CA ALA A 177 -25.55 -20.17 2.66
C ALA A 177 -25.74 -18.80 1.98
N PRO A 178 -26.31 -18.79 0.77
CA PRO A 178 -26.42 -17.56 -0.04
C PRO A 178 -27.39 -16.53 0.54
N ASN A 179 -28.29 -16.96 1.43
CA ASN A 179 -29.31 -16.14 2.06
C ASN A 179 -29.63 -16.67 3.47
N GLY A 180 -30.44 -15.94 4.22
CA GLY A 180 -30.77 -16.23 5.61
C GLY A 180 -30.12 -15.26 6.58
N VAL A 181 -30.49 -15.40 7.86
CA VAL A 181 -29.94 -14.58 8.94
C VAL A 181 -28.45 -14.89 9.10
N ASP A 182 -27.63 -13.84 9.14
CA ASP A 182 -26.20 -13.99 9.38
C ASP A 182 -25.94 -14.53 10.79
N CYS A 183 -24.92 -15.36 10.96
CA CYS A 183 -24.55 -15.84 12.29
C CYS A 183 -24.15 -14.71 13.25
N SER A 184 -23.71 -13.56 12.75
CA SER A 184 -23.45 -12.37 13.57
C SER A 184 -24.69 -11.85 14.28
N ASP A 185 -25.87 -12.13 13.74
CA ASP A 185 -27.14 -11.68 14.29
C ASP A 185 -27.74 -12.68 15.29
N LEU A 186 -27.01 -13.75 15.64
CA LEU A 186 -27.49 -14.82 16.53
C LEU A 186 -28.12 -14.27 17.82
N GLU A 187 -27.43 -13.39 18.53
CA GLU A 187 -27.91 -12.82 19.79
C GLU A 187 -29.23 -12.07 19.64
N MET A 188 -29.49 -11.44 18.48
CA MET A 188 -30.77 -10.78 18.20
C MET A 188 -31.89 -11.79 17.91
N VAL A 189 -31.53 -12.97 17.41
CA VAL A 189 -32.48 -14.06 17.11
C VAL A 189 -32.84 -14.87 18.36
N LEU A 190 -31.91 -15.02 19.31
CA LEU A 190 -32.16 -15.77 20.53
C LEU A 190 -33.34 -15.16 21.31
N GLY A 191 -34.27 -16.00 21.76
CA GLY A 191 -35.47 -15.56 22.45
C GLY A 191 -36.62 -15.13 21.54
N SER A 192 -36.38 -14.91 20.24
CA SER A 192 -37.42 -14.63 19.25
C SER A 192 -38.32 -15.86 19.05
N LYS A 193 -39.57 -15.63 18.62
CA LYS A 193 -40.51 -16.71 18.28
C LYS A 193 -40.63 -16.91 16.77
N LEU A 194 -40.81 -18.15 16.35
CA LEU A 194 -40.99 -18.51 14.95
C LEU A 194 -42.42 -18.18 14.48
N LEU A 195 -42.58 -17.59 13.30
CA LEU A 195 -43.90 -17.25 12.72
C LEU A 195 -44.55 -18.42 11.99
N ILE A 196 -43.74 -19.30 11.42
CA ILE A 196 -44.17 -20.42 10.56
C ILE A 196 -43.40 -21.67 10.95
N ASP A 197 -43.97 -22.85 10.73
CA ASP A 197 -43.26 -24.11 10.92
C ASP A 197 -42.00 -24.17 10.02
N LYS A 198 -40.90 -24.70 10.56
CA LYS A 198 -39.64 -24.94 9.84
C LYS A 198 -39.12 -26.35 10.10
N ASN A 199 -38.47 -26.92 9.10
CA ASN A 199 -37.86 -28.23 9.18
C ASN A 199 -36.37 -28.14 9.58
N GLU A 200 -35.79 -29.30 9.87
CA GLU A 200 -34.33 -29.43 9.98
C GLU A 200 -33.66 -28.97 8.68
N ASN A 201 -32.51 -28.31 8.79
CA ASN A 201 -31.73 -27.76 7.68
C ASN A 201 -32.33 -26.55 6.97
N ASP A 202 -33.51 -26.09 7.38
CA ASP A 202 -34.07 -24.87 6.83
C ASP A 202 -33.21 -23.66 7.24
N LEU A 203 -33.04 -22.75 6.29
CA LEU A 203 -32.50 -21.43 6.54
C LEU A 203 -33.51 -20.61 7.32
N LEU A 204 -33.01 -19.90 8.34
CA LEU A 204 -33.78 -18.90 9.03
C LEU A 204 -33.76 -17.59 8.23
N MET A 205 -34.92 -17.03 7.91
CA MET A 205 -35.06 -15.69 7.33
C MET A 205 -35.54 -14.73 8.42
N ARG A 206 -35.18 -13.44 8.31
CA ARG A 206 -35.71 -12.43 9.25
C ARG A 206 -37.25 -12.34 9.22
N SER A 207 -37.84 -12.62 8.07
CA SER A 207 -39.31 -12.69 7.89
C SER A 207 -39.98 -13.84 8.64
N ASP A 208 -39.20 -14.80 9.15
CA ASP A 208 -39.72 -15.96 9.88
C ASP A 208 -39.83 -15.68 11.39
N LEU A 209 -39.44 -14.49 11.85
CA LEU A 209 -39.30 -14.14 13.26
C LEU A 209 -40.32 -13.11 13.72
N ILE A 210 -40.85 -13.30 14.92
CA ILE A 210 -41.45 -12.24 15.74
C ILE A 210 -40.33 -11.70 16.62
N LEU A 211 -39.86 -10.48 16.29
CA LEU A 211 -38.89 -9.72 17.08
C LEU A 211 -39.58 -8.98 18.23
#